data_AF-A0AAY4BD88-F1
#
_entry.id   AF-A0AAY4BD88-F1
#
_cell.length_a   1.000
_cell.length_b   1.000
_cell.length_c   1.000
_cell.angle_alpha   90.00
_cell.angle_beta   90.00
_cell.angle_gamma   90.00
#
_symmetry.space_group_name_H-M   'P 1'
#
loop_
_entity.id
_entity.type
_entity.pdbx_description
1 polymer ?
#
loop_
_entity_poly.entity_id
_entity_poly.type
_entity_poly.pdbx_seq_one_letter_code
_entity_poly.pdbx_strand_id
1 'polypeptide(L)'
;MQQELMRYLDPEASAQIFSYFAVQNWTGLYNPSLSAFIFCLVSEMENFIYTVLLFTGACRLCPCAGLQYHFVNESMTWTEAQSYCRGNYTDLATVEDTEDMMMMVDITVQQGYKGPVWIGLYYGDTWRWSIQDNNSYSHADTGFRNWSLGQPDNAVTPITTEIKEACVMINTVGSWNDDGCQKSYQTVCYQENNAGGIYVINSTGRNWTEAQIYCRQHYTDLAIIRNSEDNQNFTSQLTGNTWIGLHRDWVWSDQNSSTYRNWTAGRPLNNKASCAVADISQGGTWMDKDCGARFPFICYQDNLVLVRENKTWKEALMYCRQNHVDLVSVTSEKVQRWVRQKAADASTPYVWMGLRYSCTLNFWFWVSGDSTCYQSWSTGNGTGWCRDEGGRNTGAQQAGAEQKWVSLSEDTKLNFICIK
;
A
#
# COMPACT_ATOMS: atom_id res chain seq x y z
N MET A 1 21.67 -19.56 -34.61
CA MET A 1 22.97 -18.87 -34.55
C MET A 1 22.72 -17.38 -34.35
N GLN A 2 22.47 -16.98 -33.11
CA GLN A 2 22.60 -15.61 -32.58
C GLN A 2 22.12 -15.63 -31.12
N GLN A 3 22.85 -16.30 -30.23
CA GLN A 3 22.63 -16.16 -28.78
C GLN A 3 23.79 -16.63 -27.87
N GLU A 4 25.05 -16.61 -28.33
CA GLU A 4 26.20 -17.01 -27.47
C GLU A 4 27.46 -16.11 -27.59
N LEU A 5 27.30 -14.80 -27.77
CA LEU A 5 28.46 -13.88 -27.87
C LEU A 5 28.31 -12.58 -27.06
N MET A 6 27.58 -12.64 -25.94
CA MET A 6 27.48 -11.53 -24.96
C MET A 6 27.90 -11.97 -23.54
N ARG A 7 28.83 -12.91 -23.46
CA ARG A 7 29.70 -13.10 -22.28
C ARG A 7 31.11 -12.78 -22.75
N TYR A 8 31.84 -11.95 -22.01
CA TYR A 8 33.17 -11.39 -22.34
C TYR A 8 33.17 -10.10 -23.18
N LEU A 9 32.66 -9.01 -22.60
CA LEU A 9 33.29 -7.71 -22.79
C LEU A 9 33.58 -7.13 -21.40
N ASP A 10 34.87 -7.08 -21.09
CA ASP A 10 35.48 -6.54 -19.89
C ASP A 10 35.32 -5.00 -19.86
N PRO A 11 34.77 -4.41 -18.78
CA PRO A 11 34.61 -2.96 -18.66
C PRO A 11 35.93 -2.17 -18.66
N GLU A 12 37.06 -2.80 -18.32
CA GLU A 12 38.37 -2.12 -18.29
C GLU A 12 38.93 -1.80 -19.69
N ALA A 13 38.53 -2.56 -20.72
CA ALA A 13 39.01 -2.35 -22.09
C ALA A 13 38.44 -1.08 -22.75
N SER A 14 37.26 -0.62 -22.33
CA SER A 14 36.63 0.61 -22.84
C SER A 14 37.26 1.90 -22.30
N ALA A 15 37.85 1.86 -21.10
CA ALA A 15 38.46 3.03 -20.46
C ALA A 15 39.85 3.36 -21.03
N GLN A 16 40.60 2.36 -21.49
CA GLN A 16 41.94 2.55 -22.08
C GLN A 16 41.92 3.15 -23.50
N ILE A 17 40.82 2.98 -24.24
CA ILE A 17 40.69 3.56 -25.58
C ILE A 17 40.41 5.09 -25.50
N PHE A 18 39.65 5.54 -24.49
CA PHE A 18 39.38 6.96 -24.31
C PHE A 18 40.61 7.76 -23.81
N SER A 19 41.48 7.15 -23.00
CA SER A 19 42.71 7.80 -22.54
C SER A 19 43.79 7.90 -23.62
N TYR A 20 43.84 6.97 -24.57
CA TYR A 20 44.83 6.98 -25.66
C TYR A 20 44.54 8.07 -26.72
N PHE A 21 43.26 8.37 -26.98
CA PHE A 21 42.87 9.41 -27.95
C PHE A 21 42.96 10.85 -27.42
N ALA A 22 42.95 11.05 -26.09
CA ALA A 22 43.04 12.38 -25.49
C ALA A 22 44.47 12.95 -25.44
N VAL A 23 45.51 12.10 -25.57
CA VAL A 23 46.91 12.52 -25.39
C VAL A 23 47.61 12.90 -26.72
N GLN A 24 47.06 12.54 -27.88
CA GLN A 24 47.74 12.75 -29.18
C GLN A 24 47.51 14.14 -29.82
N ASN A 25 46.60 14.98 -29.32
CA ASN A 25 46.25 16.26 -29.97
C ASN A 25 46.69 17.54 -29.23
N TRP A 26 47.61 17.46 -28.27
CA TRP A 26 48.15 18.63 -27.57
C TRP A 26 49.69 18.68 -27.65
N THR A 27 50.22 18.79 -28.88
CA THR A 27 51.62 19.17 -29.10
C THR A 27 51.69 20.64 -29.51
N GLY A 28 51.76 21.54 -28.52
CA GLY A 28 52.00 22.95 -28.79
C GLY A 28 51.61 23.89 -27.67
N LEU A 29 52.43 23.90 -26.59
CA LEU A 29 52.63 24.93 -25.56
C LEU A 29 52.76 24.27 -24.18
N TYR A 30 53.97 23.81 -23.88
CA TYR A 30 54.32 23.21 -22.61
C TYR A 30 54.50 24.30 -21.54
N ASN A 31 53.51 24.49 -20.67
CA ASN A 31 53.63 25.36 -19.50
C ASN A 31 53.69 24.50 -18.22
N PRO A 32 54.86 24.37 -17.56
CA PRO A 32 55.05 23.50 -16.39
C PRO A 32 54.25 23.92 -15.14
N SER A 33 53.64 25.11 -15.14
CA SER A 33 52.73 25.54 -14.06
C SER A 33 51.28 25.03 -14.21
N LEU A 34 50.84 24.73 -15.44
CA LEU A 34 49.50 24.17 -15.69
C LEU A 34 49.46 22.64 -15.51
N SER A 35 50.54 21.91 -15.81
CA SER A 35 50.56 20.45 -15.66
C SER A 35 50.55 20.02 -14.19
N ALA A 36 51.17 20.79 -13.30
CA ALA A 36 51.11 20.56 -11.85
C ALA A 36 49.71 20.83 -11.28
N PHE A 37 48.99 21.84 -11.81
CA PHE A 37 47.60 22.14 -11.42
C PHE A 37 46.62 21.05 -11.85
N ILE A 38 46.79 20.52 -13.07
CA ILE A 38 45.95 19.42 -13.60
C ILE A 38 46.25 18.11 -12.87
N PHE A 39 47.52 17.80 -12.56
CA PHE A 39 47.86 16.63 -11.74
C PHE A 39 47.32 16.73 -10.29
N CYS A 40 47.28 17.94 -9.72
CA CYS A 40 46.70 18.16 -8.39
C CYS A 40 45.17 17.98 -8.41
N LEU A 41 44.48 18.54 -9.40
CA LEU A 41 43.03 18.37 -9.61
C LEU A 41 42.64 16.91 -9.90
N VAL A 42 43.46 16.16 -10.66
CA VAL A 42 43.22 14.73 -10.91
C VAL A 42 43.49 13.90 -9.66
N SER A 43 44.51 14.22 -8.85
CA SER A 43 44.76 13.53 -7.57
C SER A 43 43.71 13.81 -6.50
N GLU A 44 43.11 15.02 -6.50
CA GLU A 44 42.00 15.37 -5.61
C GLU A 44 40.69 14.72 -6.07
N MET A 45 40.44 14.61 -7.39
CA MET A 45 39.27 13.89 -7.92
C MET A 45 39.38 12.38 -7.77
N GLU A 46 40.57 11.79 -7.90
CA GLU A 46 40.78 10.36 -7.61
C GLU A 46 40.59 10.07 -6.12
N ASN A 47 41.12 10.92 -5.21
CA ASN A 47 40.82 10.79 -3.79
C ASN A 47 39.33 11.01 -3.48
N PHE A 48 38.64 11.92 -4.17
CA PHE A 48 37.20 12.11 -4.00
C PHE A 48 36.41 10.89 -4.50
N ILE A 49 36.80 10.29 -5.63
CA ILE A 49 36.20 9.06 -6.16
C ILE A 49 36.49 7.87 -5.24
N TYR A 50 37.70 7.73 -4.69
CA TYR A 50 38.01 6.68 -3.71
C TYR A 50 37.30 6.89 -2.38
N THR A 51 37.11 8.13 -1.93
CA THR A 51 36.32 8.44 -0.73
C THR A 51 34.84 8.14 -0.97
N VAL A 52 34.29 8.54 -2.13
CA VAL A 52 32.92 8.18 -2.55
C VAL A 52 32.77 6.67 -2.69
N LEU A 53 33.74 5.96 -3.27
CA LEU A 53 33.70 4.50 -3.44
C LEU A 53 33.82 3.74 -2.10
N LEU A 54 34.63 4.24 -1.15
CA LEU A 54 34.69 3.72 0.22
C LEU A 54 33.39 3.97 1.00
N PHE A 55 32.62 5.01 0.66
CA PHE A 55 31.25 5.22 1.16
C PHE A 55 30.19 4.40 0.40
N THR A 56 30.39 4.05 -0.87
CA THR A 56 29.49 3.12 -1.59
C THR A 56 29.64 1.66 -1.11
N GLY A 57 30.82 1.28 -0.63
CA GLY A 57 31.08 -0.04 0.00
C GLY A 57 30.62 -0.16 1.45
N ALA A 58 30.19 0.96 2.06
CA ALA A 58 29.62 1.02 3.40
C ALA A 58 28.19 1.58 3.39
N CYS A 59 27.45 1.38 2.30
CA CYS A 59 26.00 1.26 2.41
C CYS A 59 25.71 -0.11 3.07
N ARG A 60 26.09 -0.27 4.33
CA ARG A 60 25.39 -1.20 5.22
C ARG A 60 23.97 -0.70 5.19
N LEU A 61 23.13 -1.36 4.38
CA LEU A 61 21.68 -1.29 4.33
C LEU A 61 21.17 -0.21 5.28
N CYS A 62 21.11 1.06 4.82
CA CYS A 62 20.27 1.99 5.54
C CYS A 62 18.91 1.32 5.51
N PRO A 63 18.33 0.90 6.64
CA PRO A 63 17.01 0.30 6.62
C PRO A 63 16.10 1.37 6.06
N CYS A 64 15.78 1.25 4.78
CA CYS A 64 14.75 2.06 4.17
C CYS A 64 13.53 1.87 5.06
N ALA A 65 12.77 2.93 5.34
CA ALA A 65 11.46 2.78 5.97
C ALA A 65 10.67 1.77 5.12
N GLY A 66 10.59 0.52 5.58
CA GLY A 66 10.38 -0.61 4.70
C GLY A 66 9.67 -1.72 5.44
N LEU A 67 8.76 -2.37 4.71
CA LEU A 67 8.05 -3.56 5.17
C LEU A 67 9.05 -4.69 5.35
N GLN A 68 9.01 -5.37 6.50
CA GLN A 68 9.76 -6.60 6.68
C GLN A 68 8.80 -7.78 6.70
N TYR A 69 9.13 -8.83 5.96
CA TYR A 69 8.40 -10.09 5.98
C TYR A 69 9.17 -11.14 6.80
N HIS A 70 8.43 -11.97 7.52
CA HIS A 70 8.96 -13.01 8.39
C HIS A 70 8.24 -14.33 8.10
N PHE A 71 8.96 -15.29 7.53
CA PHE A 71 8.45 -16.65 7.36
C PHE A 71 8.53 -17.42 8.68
N VAL A 72 7.40 -17.98 9.11
CA VAL A 72 7.27 -18.78 10.31
C VAL A 72 6.94 -20.22 9.91
N ASN A 73 7.89 -21.12 10.17
CA ASN A 73 7.78 -22.54 9.82
C ASN A 73 7.03 -23.35 10.90
N GLU A 74 5.88 -22.85 11.34
CA GLU A 74 4.97 -23.54 12.26
C GLU A 74 3.62 -23.77 11.57
N SER A 75 3.09 -24.99 11.66
CA SER A 75 1.82 -25.32 11.01
C SER A 75 0.64 -24.92 11.90
N MET A 76 -0.06 -23.85 11.52
CA MET A 76 -1.18 -23.26 12.26
C MET A 76 -2.43 -23.11 11.39
N THR A 77 -3.62 -23.09 12.01
CA THR A 77 -4.82 -22.60 11.32
C THR A 77 -4.67 -21.13 10.96
N TRP A 78 -5.46 -20.61 10.02
CA TRP A 78 -5.31 -19.21 9.60
C TRP A 78 -5.50 -18.24 10.78
N THR A 79 -6.51 -18.48 11.63
CA THR A 79 -6.78 -17.65 12.81
C THR A 79 -5.70 -17.75 13.89
N GLU A 80 -5.14 -18.95 14.09
CA GLU A 80 -3.98 -19.14 14.98
C GLU A 80 -2.75 -18.37 14.46
N ALA A 81 -2.46 -18.49 13.17
CA ALA A 81 -1.34 -17.79 12.52
C ALA A 81 -1.50 -16.27 12.59
N GLN A 82 -2.70 -15.74 12.36
CA GLN A 82 -3.01 -14.32 12.54
C GLN A 82 -2.75 -13.86 13.97
N SER A 83 -3.23 -14.63 14.95
CA SER A 83 -3.04 -14.32 16.37
C SER A 83 -1.54 -14.33 16.74
N TYR A 84 -0.78 -15.28 16.20
CA TYR A 84 0.66 -15.34 16.36
C TYR A 84 1.34 -14.09 15.77
N CYS A 85 1.00 -13.71 14.54
CA CYS A 85 1.59 -12.53 13.89
C CYS A 85 1.26 -11.26 14.65
N ARG A 86 0.03 -11.07 15.15
CA ARG A 86 -0.34 -9.91 15.97
C ARG A 86 0.32 -9.89 17.35
N GLY A 87 0.70 -11.06 17.87
CA GLY A 87 1.42 -11.19 19.13
C GLY A 87 2.92 -10.88 19.03
N ASN A 88 3.55 -11.15 17.87
CA ASN A 88 5.00 -11.08 17.69
C ASN A 88 5.47 -10.03 16.66
N TYR A 89 4.59 -9.63 15.75
CA TYR A 89 4.83 -8.75 14.60
C TYR A 89 3.64 -7.78 14.43
N THR A 90 3.36 -7.29 13.21
CA THR A 90 2.18 -6.43 12.95
C THR A 90 0.93 -7.28 12.64
N ASP A 91 0.94 -8.07 11.56
CA ASP A 91 -0.17 -8.97 11.17
C ASP A 91 0.36 -10.04 10.18
N LEU A 92 -0.50 -10.95 9.71
CA LEU A 92 -0.23 -11.79 8.54
C LEU A 92 0.06 -10.93 7.31
N ALA A 93 0.94 -11.41 6.45
CA ALA A 93 1.44 -10.69 5.29
C ALA A 93 0.34 -10.15 4.37
N THR A 94 0.35 -8.84 4.16
CA THR A 94 -0.39 -8.17 3.09
C THR A 94 0.50 -7.99 1.87
N VAL A 95 -0.09 -8.17 0.68
CA VAL A 95 0.62 -8.04 -0.60
C VAL A 95 0.04 -6.86 -1.37
N GLU A 96 0.85 -5.83 -1.60
CA GLU A 96 0.43 -4.62 -2.33
C GLU A 96 0.84 -4.65 -3.80
N ASP A 97 1.91 -5.38 -4.13
CA ASP A 97 2.47 -5.46 -5.48
C ASP A 97 3.30 -6.73 -5.70
N THR A 98 3.97 -6.79 -6.85
CA THR A 98 4.85 -7.91 -7.22
C THR A 98 6.13 -7.96 -6.40
N GLU A 99 6.64 -6.83 -5.91
CA GLU A 99 7.88 -6.77 -5.13
C GLU A 99 7.68 -7.45 -3.77
N ASP A 100 6.54 -7.17 -3.14
CA ASP A 100 6.08 -7.86 -1.93
C ASP A 100 6.05 -9.37 -2.11
N MET A 101 5.44 -9.83 -3.21
CA MET A 101 5.36 -11.27 -3.49
C MET A 101 6.74 -11.89 -3.70
N MET A 102 7.62 -11.20 -4.43
CA MET A 102 8.99 -11.67 -4.65
C MET A 102 9.79 -11.76 -3.35
N MET A 103 9.71 -10.73 -2.48
CA MET A 103 10.37 -10.73 -1.18
C MET A 103 9.92 -11.91 -0.31
N MET A 104 8.61 -12.14 -0.22
CA MET A 104 8.04 -13.26 0.53
C MET A 104 8.50 -14.62 -0.01
N VAL A 105 8.54 -14.79 -1.34
CA VAL A 105 9.05 -16.03 -1.96
C VAL A 105 10.52 -16.24 -1.63
N ASP A 106 11.35 -15.21 -1.77
CA ASP A 106 12.79 -15.28 -1.52
C ASP A 106 13.10 -15.69 -0.07
N ILE A 107 12.52 -15.01 0.93
CA ILE A 107 12.78 -15.33 2.34
C ILE A 107 12.32 -16.75 2.72
N THR A 108 11.26 -17.26 2.10
CA THR A 108 10.74 -18.60 2.39
C THR A 108 11.61 -19.67 1.73
N VAL A 109 12.05 -19.44 0.49
CA VAL A 109 12.96 -20.34 -0.23
C VAL A 109 14.34 -20.39 0.44
N GLN A 110 14.86 -19.26 0.93
CA GLN A 110 16.12 -19.20 1.68
C GLN A 110 16.09 -20.06 2.95
N GLN A 111 14.90 -20.22 3.57
CA GLN A 111 14.69 -21.11 4.70
C GLN A 111 14.39 -22.57 4.29
N GLY A 112 14.47 -22.90 3.00
CA GLY A 112 14.33 -24.26 2.48
C GLY A 112 12.88 -24.74 2.31
N TYR A 113 11.88 -23.86 2.46
CA TYR A 113 10.48 -24.22 2.28
C TYR A 113 9.96 -23.76 0.91
N LYS A 114 9.18 -24.62 0.25
CA LYS A 114 8.58 -24.34 -1.08
C LYS A 114 7.10 -24.70 -1.16
N GLY A 115 6.46 -24.97 -0.02
CA GLY A 115 5.04 -25.33 0.03
C GLY A 115 4.11 -24.11 0.11
N PRO A 116 2.80 -24.34 0.30
CA PRO A 116 1.83 -23.29 0.56
C PRO A 116 2.04 -22.65 1.95
N VAL A 117 1.92 -21.33 2.00
CA VAL A 117 2.00 -20.55 3.25
C VAL A 117 0.79 -19.64 3.40
N TRP A 118 0.27 -19.46 4.61
CA TRP A 118 -0.79 -18.48 4.86
C TRP A 118 -0.28 -17.05 4.63
N ILE A 119 -1.17 -16.25 4.02
CA ILE A 119 -1.07 -14.79 3.93
C ILE A 119 -2.30 -14.16 4.58
N GLY A 120 -2.30 -12.83 4.76
CA GLY A 120 -3.35 -12.10 5.47
C GLY A 120 -4.67 -12.00 4.70
N LEU A 121 -4.76 -12.52 3.48
CA LEU A 121 -5.98 -12.46 2.68
C LEU A 121 -6.93 -13.58 3.10
N TYR A 122 -8.16 -13.21 3.45
CA TYR A 122 -9.22 -14.14 3.77
C TYR A 122 -10.56 -13.65 3.21
N TYR A 123 -11.49 -14.57 3.01
CA TYR A 123 -12.83 -14.20 2.57
C TYR A 123 -13.59 -13.59 3.75
N GLY A 124 -13.91 -12.29 3.65
CA GLY A 124 -14.55 -11.57 4.74
C GLY A 124 -16.02 -11.94 4.90
N ASP A 125 -16.45 -12.15 6.14
CA ASP A 125 -17.87 -12.33 6.49
C ASP A 125 -18.63 -11.00 6.63
N THR A 126 -17.92 -9.87 6.53
CA THR A 126 -18.49 -8.53 6.63
C THR A 126 -19.03 -8.04 5.30
N TRP A 127 -20.32 -7.68 5.27
CA TRP A 127 -20.97 -7.02 4.15
C TRP A 127 -20.44 -5.60 3.95
N ARG A 128 -20.13 -5.24 2.71
CA ARG A 128 -19.63 -3.92 2.32
C ARG A 128 -20.35 -3.40 1.10
N TRP A 129 -20.49 -2.08 1.04
CA TRP A 129 -21.02 -1.41 -0.14
C TRP A 129 -19.95 -1.34 -1.24
N SER A 130 -20.41 -1.40 -2.49
CA SER A 130 -19.56 -1.40 -3.68
C SER A 130 -18.82 -0.08 -3.87
N ILE A 131 -19.39 1.03 -3.40
CA ILE A 131 -18.72 2.32 -3.37
C ILE A 131 -17.61 2.31 -2.32
N GLN A 132 -16.45 2.84 -2.67
CA GLN A 132 -15.30 2.91 -1.77
C GLN A 132 -14.88 4.37 -1.60
N ASP A 133 -15.62 5.11 -0.77
CA ASP A 133 -15.16 6.39 -0.24
C ASP A 133 -15.62 6.55 1.21
N ASN A 134 -14.78 6.11 2.15
CA ASN A 134 -15.03 6.23 3.59
C ASN A 134 -14.96 7.68 4.10
N ASN A 135 -14.48 8.64 3.29
CA ASN A 135 -14.32 10.03 3.72
C ASN A 135 -15.56 10.89 3.49
N SER A 136 -16.57 10.37 2.77
CA SER A 136 -17.85 11.05 2.62
C SER A 136 -18.91 10.43 3.53
N TYR A 137 -19.55 11.25 4.36
CA TYR A 137 -20.74 10.86 5.12
C TYR A 137 -21.84 10.29 4.21
N SER A 138 -21.89 10.69 2.93
CA SER A 138 -22.86 10.18 1.94
C SER A 138 -22.66 8.70 1.61
N HIS A 139 -21.53 8.08 1.95
CA HIS A 139 -21.18 6.70 1.60
C HIS A 139 -20.91 5.79 2.81
N ALA A 140 -21.08 6.32 4.02
CA ALA A 140 -20.89 5.56 5.25
C ALA A 140 -21.91 4.42 5.39
N ASP A 141 -21.44 3.23 5.76
CA ASP A 141 -22.32 2.12 6.11
C ASP A 141 -23.01 2.40 7.44
N THR A 142 -24.32 2.62 7.40
CA THR A 142 -25.16 2.87 8.59
C THR A 142 -25.50 1.61 9.38
N GLY A 143 -25.15 0.43 8.87
CA GLY A 143 -25.55 -0.85 9.42
C GLY A 143 -27.01 -1.23 9.16
N PHE A 144 -27.78 -0.40 8.44
CA PHE A 144 -29.13 -0.75 8.03
C PHE A 144 -29.11 -1.96 7.10
N ARG A 145 -29.93 -2.97 7.41
CA ARG A 145 -30.11 -4.18 6.60
C ARG A 145 -31.59 -4.56 6.58
N ASN A 146 -32.16 -4.78 5.40
CA ASN A 146 -33.56 -5.22 5.25
C ASN A 146 -33.64 -6.68 4.79
N TRP A 147 -32.91 -7.58 5.46
CA TRP A 147 -32.87 -9.00 5.13
C TRP A 147 -34.26 -9.64 5.15
N SER A 148 -34.50 -10.54 4.21
CA SER A 148 -35.66 -11.44 4.24
C SER A 148 -35.55 -12.40 5.43
N LEU A 149 -36.68 -12.96 5.87
CA LEU A 149 -36.69 -13.93 6.95
C LEU A 149 -35.79 -15.12 6.60
N GLY A 150 -34.81 -15.41 7.47
CA GLY A 150 -33.84 -16.49 7.29
C GLY A 150 -32.55 -16.10 6.58
N GLN A 151 -32.43 -14.85 6.12
CA GLN A 151 -31.25 -14.35 5.39
C GLN A 151 -30.33 -13.46 6.25
N PRO A 152 -29.03 -13.37 5.92
CA PRO A 152 -28.32 -14.10 4.86
C PRO A 152 -27.98 -15.55 5.26
N ASP A 153 -28.15 -16.52 4.36
CA ASP A 153 -28.03 -17.96 4.64
C ASP A 153 -26.84 -18.65 3.96
N ASN A 154 -26.15 -17.96 3.04
CA ASN A 154 -25.05 -18.54 2.26
C ASN A 154 -25.45 -19.86 1.58
N ALA A 155 -26.63 -19.95 0.96
CA ALA A 155 -27.14 -21.21 0.45
C ALA A 155 -26.17 -21.85 -0.55
N VAL A 156 -25.77 -23.10 -0.25
CA VAL A 156 -24.94 -23.91 -1.15
C VAL A 156 -25.84 -24.56 -2.19
N THR A 157 -25.77 -24.14 -3.45
CA THR A 157 -26.57 -24.78 -4.51
C THR A 157 -25.90 -26.07 -5.03
N PRO A 158 -26.65 -27.15 -5.32
CA PRO A 158 -26.09 -28.42 -5.82
C PRO A 158 -25.49 -28.36 -7.24
N ILE A 159 -25.74 -27.28 -8.00
CA ILE A 159 -25.43 -27.18 -9.44
C ILE A 159 -24.08 -26.50 -9.72
N THR A 160 -23.54 -25.74 -8.76
CA THR A 160 -22.19 -25.17 -8.84
C THR A 160 -21.38 -25.69 -7.67
N THR A 161 -20.25 -26.31 -7.94
CA THR A 161 -19.28 -26.77 -6.93
C THR A 161 -18.56 -25.60 -6.26
N GLU A 162 -19.33 -24.72 -5.59
CA GLU A 162 -18.98 -23.51 -4.83
C GLU A 162 -19.17 -22.19 -5.58
N ILE A 163 -20.18 -21.41 -5.14
CA ILE A 163 -20.19 -19.95 -5.24
C ILE A 163 -20.89 -19.47 -3.97
N LYS A 164 -20.16 -18.84 -3.05
CA LYS A 164 -20.79 -18.14 -1.92
C LYS A 164 -21.84 -17.18 -2.44
N GLU A 165 -22.96 -17.07 -1.73
CA GLU A 165 -23.93 -16.01 -1.93
C GLU A 165 -23.33 -14.68 -1.44
N ALA A 166 -22.48 -14.13 -2.29
CA ALA A 166 -21.59 -13.02 -1.97
C ALA A 166 -22.19 -11.67 -2.36
N CYS A 167 -23.29 -11.67 -3.12
CA CYS A 167 -23.88 -10.47 -3.69
C CYS A 167 -25.33 -10.35 -3.25
N VAL A 168 -25.80 -9.14 -2.97
CA VAL A 168 -27.14 -8.94 -2.43
C VAL A 168 -28.08 -8.44 -3.49
N MET A 169 -29.22 -9.11 -3.61
CA MET A 169 -30.36 -8.63 -4.36
C MET A 169 -31.41 -8.02 -3.43
N ILE A 170 -32.26 -7.16 -3.99
CA ILE A 170 -33.50 -6.67 -3.40
C ILE A 170 -34.66 -7.20 -4.25
N ASN A 171 -35.71 -7.69 -3.58
CA ASN A 171 -36.92 -8.19 -4.23
C ASN A 171 -37.97 -7.09 -4.38
N THR A 172 -39.10 -7.40 -5.01
CA THR A 172 -40.16 -6.43 -5.33
C THR A 172 -40.91 -5.88 -4.11
N VAL A 173 -40.72 -6.44 -2.91
CA VAL A 173 -41.26 -5.91 -1.65
C VAL A 173 -40.20 -5.18 -0.81
N GLY A 174 -38.99 -5.04 -1.35
CA GLY A 174 -37.90 -4.31 -0.74
C GLY A 174 -37.05 -5.13 0.23
N SER A 175 -37.29 -6.44 0.38
CA SER A 175 -36.49 -7.32 1.25
C SER A 175 -35.27 -7.87 0.52
N TRP A 176 -34.20 -8.13 1.27
CA TRP A 176 -32.89 -8.49 0.74
C TRP A 176 -32.62 -9.98 0.88
N ASN A 177 -31.76 -10.50 0.00
CA ASN A 177 -31.29 -11.87 -0.01
C ASN A 177 -29.86 -11.86 -0.52
N ASP A 178 -28.97 -12.63 0.10
CA ASP A 178 -27.71 -12.95 -0.53
C ASP A 178 -27.93 -13.97 -1.64
N ASP A 179 -27.17 -13.84 -2.72
CA ASP A 179 -27.26 -14.73 -3.85
C ASP A 179 -25.90 -14.81 -4.58
N GLY A 180 -25.75 -15.84 -5.42
CA GLY A 180 -24.58 -16.03 -6.25
C GLY A 180 -24.41 -14.87 -7.23
N CYS A 181 -23.26 -14.20 -7.18
CA CYS A 181 -22.96 -13.03 -8.00
C CYS A 181 -23.08 -13.24 -9.52
N GLN A 182 -23.03 -14.50 -9.97
CA GLN A 182 -23.13 -14.89 -11.38
C GLN A 182 -24.57 -14.93 -11.91
N LYS A 183 -25.59 -14.84 -11.04
CA LYS A 183 -26.98 -14.78 -11.48
C LYS A 183 -27.26 -13.48 -12.24
N SER A 184 -28.18 -13.55 -13.19
CA SER A 184 -28.58 -12.42 -14.01
C SER A 184 -29.82 -11.74 -13.43
N TYR A 185 -29.66 -10.55 -12.85
CA TYR A 185 -30.74 -9.74 -12.28
C TYR A 185 -30.76 -8.32 -12.86
N GLN A 186 -31.88 -7.62 -12.64
CA GLN A 186 -31.98 -6.19 -12.90
C GLN A 186 -30.98 -5.44 -12.00
N THR A 187 -30.75 -4.14 -12.22
CA THR A 187 -29.77 -3.38 -11.43
C THR A 187 -30.33 -2.06 -10.93
N VAL A 188 -30.10 -1.72 -9.66
CA VAL A 188 -30.33 -0.34 -9.17
C VAL A 188 -28.99 0.37 -9.06
N CYS A 189 -28.84 1.47 -9.78
CA CYS A 189 -27.69 2.38 -9.66
C CYS A 189 -28.02 3.55 -8.74
N TYR A 190 -27.01 4.05 -8.04
CA TYR A 190 -27.05 5.30 -7.29
C TYR A 190 -26.31 6.39 -8.08
N GLN A 191 -26.91 7.58 -8.14
CA GLN A 191 -26.28 8.78 -8.68
C GLN A 191 -26.30 9.85 -7.61
N GLU A 192 -25.12 10.28 -7.16
CA GLU A 192 -24.99 11.38 -6.22
C GLU A 192 -25.43 12.71 -6.86
N ASN A 193 -26.13 13.55 -6.08
CA ASN A 193 -26.50 14.90 -6.44
C ASN A 193 -26.63 15.77 -5.17
N ASN A 194 -26.82 17.08 -5.34
CA ASN A 194 -26.93 18.06 -4.24
C ASN A 194 -28.16 17.85 -3.32
N ALA A 195 -29.06 16.90 -3.64
CA ALA A 195 -30.31 16.64 -2.92
C ALA A 195 -30.34 15.25 -2.25
N GLY A 196 -29.19 14.59 -2.06
CA GLY A 196 -29.10 13.27 -1.41
C GLY A 196 -28.98 12.08 -2.37
N GLY A 197 -28.94 12.35 -3.69
CA GLY A 197 -28.80 11.36 -4.76
C GLY A 197 -30.13 10.77 -5.25
N ILE A 198 -30.08 10.07 -6.38
CA ILE A 198 -31.22 9.38 -6.99
C ILE A 198 -30.90 7.93 -7.28
N TYR A 199 -31.94 7.10 -7.31
CA TYR A 199 -31.86 5.69 -7.68
C TYR A 199 -32.39 5.48 -9.10
N VAL A 200 -31.63 4.77 -9.93
CA VAL A 200 -32.00 4.50 -11.32
C VAL A 200 -32.02 3.00 -11.56
N ILE A 201 -33.19 2.47 -11.94
CA ILE A 201 -33.38 1.03 -12.21
C ILE A 201 -33.11 0.78 -13.69
N ASN A 202 -32.28 -0.23 -13.98
CA ASN A 202 -32.16 -0.81 -15.32
C ASN A 202 -32.66 -2.26 -15.29
N SER A 203 -33.66 -2.54 -16.13
CA SER A 203 -34.32 -3.85 -16.20
C SER A 203 -33.52 -4.91 -16.96
N THR A 204 -32.38 -4.56 -17.56
CA THR A 204 -31.56 -5.50 -18.32
C THR A 204 -30.77 -6.39 -17.37
N GLY A 205 -31.01 -7.70 -17.45
CA GLY A 205 -30.31 -8.70 -16.66
C GLY A 205 -28.78 -8.62 -16.81
N ARG A 206 -28.06 -8.61 -15.67
CA ARG A 206 -26.59 -8.62 -15.56
C ARG A 206 -26.16 -9.47 -14.37
N ASN A 207 -24.97 -10.04 -14.44
CA ASN A 207 -24.30 -10.51 -13.22
C ASN A 207 -23.88 -9.30 -12.36
N TRP A 208 -23.56 -9.53 -11.08
CA TRP A 208 -23.32 -8.42 -10.16
C TRP A 208 -22.12 -7.54 -10.58
N THR A 209 -21.05 -8.14 -11.10
CA THR A 209 -19.87 -7.40 -11.58
C THR A 209 -20.20 -6.54 -12.80
N GLU A 210 -20.92 -7.09 -13.78
CA GLU A 210 -21.40 -6.35 -14.95
C GLU A 210 -22.36 -5.22 -14.56
N ALA A 211 -23.21 -5.46 -13.55
CA ALA A 211 -24.10 -4.47 -12.98
C ALA A 211 -23.33 -3.29 -12.38
N GLN A 212 -22.30 -3.58 -11.58
CA GLN A 212 -21.42 -2.57 -10.99
C GLN A 212 -20.69 -1.75 -12.07
N ILE A 213 -20.12 -2.42 -13.07
CA ILE A 213 -19.44 -1.76 -14.19
C ILE A 213 -20.40 -0.83 -14.92
N TYR A 214 -21.61 -1.29 -15.23
CA TYR A 214 -22.64 -0.47 -15.87
C TYR A 214 -22.99 0.76 -15.02
N CYS A 215 -23.23 0.58 -13.71
CA CYS A 215 -23.56 1.70 -12.85
C CYS A 215 -22.42 2.70 -12.73
N ARG A 216 -21.15 2.28 -12.68
CA ARG A 216 -19.99 3.19 -12.65
C ARG A 216 -19.71 3.89 -13.98
N GLN A 217 -20.15 3.32 -15.10
CA GLN A 217 -20.02 3.92 -16.42
C GLN A 217 -21.05 5.03 -16.68
N HIS A 218 -22.24 4.92 -16.09
CA HIS A 218 -23.37 5.81 -16.36
C HIS A 218 -23.80 6.66 -15.17
N TYR A 219 -23.46 6.24 -13.96
CA TYR A 219 -23.85 6.83 -12.68
C TYR A 219 -22.67 6.82 -11.68
N THR A 220 -22.94 6.95 -10.37
CA THR A 220 -21.89 6.88 -9.34
C THR A 220 -21.46 5.42 -9.08
N ASP A 221 -22.37 4.55 -8.64
CA ASP A 221 -22.10 3.11 -8.39
C ASP A 221 -23.45 2.35 -8.28
N LEU A 222 -23.44 1.05 -7.95
CA LEU A 222 -24.64 0.34 -7.50
C LEU A 222 -25.27 0.99 -6.27
N ALA A 223 -26.56 0.74 -6.07
CA ALA A 223 -27.35 1.35 -5.00
C ALA A 223 -26.79 1.07 -3.60
N ILE A 224 -26.67 2.14 -2.81
CA ILE A 224 -26.38 2.10 -1.38
C ILE A 224 -27.68 2.43 -0.65
N ILE A 225 -28.08 1.59 0.30
CA ILE A 225 -29.34 1.78 1.02
C ILE A 225 -29.03 2.05 2.50
N ARG A 226 -29.18 3.30 2.93
CA ARG A 226 -28.72 3.76 4.25
C ARG A 226 -29.79 3.59 5.33
N ASN A 227 -31.05 3.53 4.95
CA ASN A 227 -32.17 3.44 5.87
C ASN A 227 -33.43 2.91 5.15
N SER A 228 -34.54 2.83 5.89
CA SER A 228 -35.82 2.36 5.35
C SER A 228 -36.41 3.28 4.27
N GLU A 229 -36.12 4.59 4.31
CA GLU A 229 -36.64 5.55 3.33
C GLU A 229 -35.95 5.36 1.98
N ASP A 230 -34.61 5.25 1.97
CA ASP A 230 -33.83 4.85 0.80
C ASP A 230 -34.36 3.55 0.18
N ASN A 231 -34.64 2.55 1.03
CA ASN A 231 -35.13 1.25 0.60
C ASN A 231 -36.50 1.37 -0.10
N GLN A 232 -37.41 2.20 0.44
CA GLN A 232 -38.77 2.35 -0.10
C GLN A 232 -38.84 3.25 -1.34
N ASN A 233 -37.90 4.18 -1.52
CA ASN A 233 -37.89 5.19 -2.59
C ASN A 233 -38.08 4.59 -4.00
N PHE A 234 -37.41 3.48 -4.28
CA PHE A 234 -37.47 2.83 -5.59
C PHE A 234 -38.15 1.45 -5.56
N THR A 235 -38.54 0.92 -4.39
CA THR A 235 -39.09 -0.45 -4.26
C THR A 235 -40.36 -0.64 -5.10
N SER A 236 -41.25 0.35 -5.15
CA SER A 236 -42.51 0.27 -5.92
C SER A 236 -42.31 0.17 -7.44
N GLN A 237 -41.10 0.49 -7.93
CA GLN A 237 -40.74 0.44 -9.34
C GLN A 237 -40.05 -0.87 -9.74
N LEU A 238 -39.71 -1.72 -8.77
CA LEU A 238 -39.04 -3.00 -9.02
C LEU A 238 -40.01 -4.01 -9.65
N THR A 239 -39.58 -4.66 -10.73
CA THR A 239 -40.37 -5.69 -11.43
C THR A 239 -39.84 -7.12 -11.25
N GLY A 240 -38.72 -7.27 -10.55
CA GLY A 240 -38.11 -8.55 -10.23
C GLY A 240 -36.93 -8.40 -9.27
N ASN A 241 -36.20 -9.50 -9.05
CA ASN A 241 -34.96 -9.46 -8.27
C ASN A 241 -33.96 -8.52 -8.95
N THR A 242 -33.36 -7.67 -8.14
CA THR A 242 -32.55 -6.55 -8.61
C THR A 242 -31.29 -6.42 -7.76
N TRP A 243 -30.12 -6.29 -8.38
CA TRP A 243 -28.86 -6.10 -7.67
C TRP A 243 -28.78 -4.74 -6.98
N ILE A 244 -28.27 -4.76 -5.75
CA ILE A 244 -27.83 -3.58 -4.99
C ILE A 244 -26.33 -3.68 -4.73
N GLY A 245 -25.72 -2.60 -4.24
CA GLY A 245 -24.27 -2.49 -4.07
C GLY A 245 -23.71 -3.28 -2.89
N LEU A 246 -24.52 -3.96 -2.09
CA LEU A 246 -24.03 -4.72 -0.93
C LEU A 246 -23.43 -6.06 -1.39
N HIS A 247 -22.19 -6.32 -1.00
CA HIS A 247 -21.48 -7.56 -1.34
C HIS A 247 -20.46 -7.96 -0.26
N ARG A 248 -19.96 -9.20 -0.36
CA ARG A 248 -18.78 -9.72 0.34
C ARG A 248 -17.69 -10.01 -0.68
N ASP A 249 -16.45 -9.96 -0.22
CA ASP A 249 -15.27 -10.21 -1.04
C ASP A 249 -14.07 -10.52 -0.12
N TRP A 250 -12.92 -10.84 -0.70
CA TRP A 250 -11.65 -11.02 -0.03
C TRP A 250 -11.14 -9.72 0.60
N VAL A 251 -10.75 -9.79 1.87
CA VAL A 251 -10.19 -8.69 2.67
C VAL A 251 -8.83 -9.08 3.21
N TRP A 252 -7.98 -8.08 3.44
CA TRP A 252 -6.74 -8.24 4.20
C TRP A 252 -7.01 -8.13 5.70
N SER A 253 -6.35 -8.99 6.48
CA SER A 253 -6.51 -9.09 7.94
C SER A 253 -6.17 -7.80 8.68
N ASP A 254 -5.24 -7.03 8.15
CA ASP A 254 -4.78 -5.73 8.65
C ASP A 254 -5.63 -4.55 8.17
N GLN A 255 -6.76 -4.82 7.49
CA GLN A 255 -7.67 -3.82 6.90
C GLN A 255 -7.04 -2.99 5.76
N ASN A 256 -5.93 -3.45 5.18
CA ASN A 256 -5.33 -2.80 4.02
C ASN A 256 -6.28 -2.88 2.81
N SER A 257 -6.27 -1.83 1.98
CA SER A 257 -7.12 -1.69 0.80
C SER A 257 -6.47 -2.21 -0.49
N SER A 258 -5.34 -2.92 -0.42
CA SER A 258 -4.64 -3.47 -1.58
C SER A 258 -5.59 -4.25 -2.50
N THR A 259 -5.58 -3.85 -3.77
CA THR A 259 -6.32 -4.47 -4.88
C THR A 259 -5.50 -5.52 -5.62
N TYR A 260 -4.21 -5.68 -5.28
CA TYR A 260 -3.35 -6.68 -5.91
C TYR A 260 -3.90 -8.08 -5.65
N ARG A 261 -4.01 -8.88 -6.72
CA ARG A 261 -4.49 -10.27 -6.66
C ARG A 261 -3.60 -11.14 -7.55
N ASN A 262 -3.01 -12.18 -6.97
CA ASN A 262 -2.16 -13.13 -7.69
C ASN A 262 -2.74 -14.56 -7.66
N TRP A 263 -4.05 -14.70 -7.87
CA TRP A 263 -4.73 -15.99 -7.86
C TRP A 263 -4.20 -16.93 -8.95
N THR A 264 -4.05 -18.21 -8.61
CA THR A 264 -3.84 -19.26 -9.63
C THR A 264 -5.04 -19.30 -10.59
N ALA A 265 -4.82 -19.67 -11.85
CA ALA A 265 -5.90 -19.77 -12.83
C ALA A 265 -7.06 -20.66 -12.33
N GLY A 266 -8.29 -20.16 -12.44
CA GLY A 266 -9.49 -20.85 -11.95
C GLY A 266 -9.74 -20.71 -10.44
N ARG A 267 -8.98 -19.85 -9.74
CA ARG A 267 -9.17 -19.50 -8.31
C ARG A 267 -9.63 -18.05 -8.17
N PRO A 268 -10.23 -17.67 -7.04
CA PRO A 268 -10.64 -18.53 -5.91
C PRO A 268 -11.86 -19.42 -6.26
N LEU A 269 -11.94 -20.61 -5.66
CA LEU A 269 -13.14 -21.47 -5.75
C LEU A 269 -14.28 -20.93 -4.87
N ASN A 270 -13.93 -20.24 -3.78
CA ASN A 270 -14.86 -19.63 -2.82
C ASN A 270 -15.81 -20.68 -2.19
N ASN A 271 -15.24 -21.76 -1.62
CA ASN A 271 -15.92 -22.76 -0.77
C ASN A 271 -16.55 -22.15 0.50
N LYS A 272 -16.98 -22.99 1.46
CA LYS A 272 -16.92 -22.66 2.91
C LYS A 272 -15.73 -21.75 3.26
N ALA A 273 -15.85 -20.93 4.31
CA ALA A 273 -14.83 -20.01 4.87
C ALA A 273 -13.41 -20.23 4.30
N SER A 274 -13.05 -19.40 3.33
CA SER A 274 -11.89 -19.59 2.47
C SER A 274 -10.82 -18.60 2.87
N CYS A 275 -9.65 -19.10 3.23
CA CYS A 275 -8.46 -18.32 3.55
C CYS A 275 -7.42 -18.52 2.43
N ALA A 276 -6.58 -17.52 2.15
CA ALA A 276 -5.64 -17.59 1.04
C ALA A 276 -4.27 -18.12 1.49
N VAL A 277 -3.75 -19.09 0.75
CA VAL A 277 -2.33 -19.47 0.81
C VAL A 277 -1.60 -18.96 -0.43
N ALA A 278 -0.35 -18.53 -0.28
CA ALA A 278 0.58 -18.33 -1.38
C ALA A 278 1.39 -19.62 -1.61
N ASP A 279 1.42 -20.11 -2.84
CA ASP A 279 2.23 -21.27 -3.24
C ASP A 279 3.63 -20.81 -3.64
N ILE A 280 4.59 -21.02 -2.74
CA ILE A 280 5.97 -20.60 -2.91
C ILE A 280 6.66 -21.36 -4.06
N SER A 281 6.25 -22.60 -4.36
CA SER A 281 6.80 -23.35 -5.49
C SER A 281 6.41 -22.76 -6.86
N GLN A 282 5.30 -22.03 -6.91
CA GLN A 282 4.74 -21.42 -8.11
C GLN A 282 4.93 -19.89 -8.12
N GLY A 283 6.03 -19.40 -7.53
CA GLY A 283 6.35 -17.97 -7.53
C GLY A 283 5.36 -17.12 -6.74
N GLY A 284 4.62 -17.74 -5.80
CA GLY A 284 3.70 -17.02 -4.92
C GLY A 284 2.29 -16.85 -5.47
N THR A 285 1.83 -17.66 -6.43
CA THR A 285 0.41 -17.63 -6.83
C THR A 285 -0.50 -18.13 -5.71
N TRP A 286 -1.73 -17.63 -5.65
CA TRP A 286 -2.61 -17.83 -4.51
C TRP A 286 -3.66 -18.90 -4.78
N MET A 287 -3.96 -19.68 -3.74
CA MET A 287 -5.07 -20.61 -3.71
C MET A 287 -5.91 -20.35 -2.48
N ASP A 288 -7.22 -20.54 -2.60
CA ASP A 288 -8.12 -20.59 -1.47
C ASP A 288 -8.13 -21.98 -0.82
N LYS A 289 -8.11 -21.99 0.52
CA LYS A 289 -8.10 -23.17 1.38
C LYS A 289 -9.07 -22.99 2.54
N ASP A 290 -9.54 -24.12 3.09
CA ASP A 290 -10.27 -24.13 4.36
C ASP A 290 -9.42 -23.46 5.44
N CYS A 291 -9.95 -22.42 6.10
CA CYS A 291 -9.26 -21.69 7.16
C CYS A 291 -8.83 -22.57 8.35
N GLY A 292 -9.48 -23.73 8.55
CA GLY A 292 -9.11 -24.73 9.55
C GLY A 292 -7.96 -25.65 9.15
N ALA A 293 -7.52 -25.61 7.88
CA ALA A 293 -6.30 -26.30 7.45
C ALA A 293 -5.08 -25.70 8.13
N ARG A 294 -4.01 -26.49 8.27
CA ARG A 294 -2.80 -26.05 8.97
C ARG A 294 -1.64 -25.86 7.99
N PHE A 295 -1.09 -24.66 7.92
CA PHE A 295 0.05 -24.32 7.06
C PHE A 295 1.05 -23.43 7.81
N PRO A 296 2.34 -23.45 7.42
CA PRO A 296 3.27 -22.35 7.70
C PRO A 296 2.72 -21.02 7.21
N PHE A 297 3.29 -19.90 7.67
CA PHE A 297 2.71 -18.60 7.40
C PHE A 297 3.77 -17.50 7.32
N ILE A 298 3.39 -16.38 6.72
CA ILE A 298 4.26 -15.20 6.63
C ILE A 298 3.60 -14.06 7.41
N CYS A 299 4.32 -13.50 8.37
CA CYS A 299 3.94 -12.26 9.04
C CYS A 299 4.64 -11.08 8.35
N TYR A 300 4.06 -9.88 8.47
CA TYR A 300 4.79 -8.66 8.19
C TYR A 300 4.96 -7.82 9.45
N GLN A 301 5.97 -6.95 9.41
CA GLN A 301 6.20 -5.95 10.41
C GLN A 301 6.43 -4.60 9.73
N ASP A 302 5.65 -3.59 10.15
CA ASP A 302 5.99 -2.20 9.88
C ASP A 302 7.10 -1.76 10.83
N ASN A 303 8.18 -1.19 10.28
CA ASN A 303 9.32 -0.75 11.08
C ASN A 303 9.15 0.68 11.60
N LEU A 304 7.91 1.11 11.88
CA LEU A 304 7.62 2.46 12.35
C LEU A 304 7.22 2.46 13.83
N VAL A 305 7.73 3.43 14.57
CA VAL A 305 7.33 3.68 15.96
C VAL A 305 6.87 5.12 16.14
N LEU A 306 5.67 5.29 16.66
CA LEU A 306 5.22 6.59 17.15
C LEU A 306 5.78 6.81 18.55
N VAL A 307 6.59 7.86 18.71
CA VAL A 307 7.09 8.31 20.01
C VAL A 307 6.19 9.42 20.53
N ARG A 308 5.48 9.15 21.62
CA ARG A 308 4.53 10.07 22.27
C ARG A 308 5.19 11.07 23.22
N GLU A 309 6.37 11.56 22.85
CA GLU A 309 7.08 12.63 23.56
C GLU A 309 6.98 13.94 22.78
N ASN A 310 6.86 15.07 23.46
CA ASN A 310 6.78 16.38 22.82
C ASN A 310 8.17 16.97 22.69
N LYS A 311 8.77 16.88 21.49
CA LYS A 311 10.13 17.35 21.20
C LYS A 311 10.17 18.28 19.99
N THR A 312 11.14 19.20 20.00
CA THR A 312 11.50 19.96 18.78
C THR A 312 11.99 19.00 17.70
N TRP A 313 12.00 19.42 16.44
CA TRP A 313 12.41 18.54 15.34
C TRP A 313 13.84 18.01 15.53
N LYS A 314 14.77 18.87 16.00
CA LYS A 314 16.16 18.48 16.25
C LYS A 314 16.29 17.49 17.42
N GLU A 315 15.54 17.71 18.50
CA GLU A 315 15.51 16.78 19.64
C GLU A 315 14.89 15.43 19.25
N ALA A 316 13.84 15.43 18.42
CA ALA A 316 13.22 14.23 17.87
C ALA A 316 14.19 13.45 16.98
N LEU A 317 14.91 14.13 16.08
CA LEU A 317 15.96 13.53 15.25
C LEU A 317 17.03 12.86 16.11
N MET A 318 17.54 13.58 17.11
CA MET A 318 18.54 13.03 18.03
C MET A 318 18.00 11.83 18.80
N TYR A 319 16.76 11.88 19.27
CA TYR A 319 16.13 10.76 19.96
C TYR A 319 16.04 9.54 19.06
N CYS A 320 15.54 9.67 17.82
CA CYS A 320 15.41 8.54 16.91
C CYS A 320 16.77 7.91 16.61
N ARG A 321 17.82 8.71 16.38
CA ARG A 321 19.16 8.18 16.11
C ARG A 321 19.85 7.54 17.33
N GLN A 322 19.40 7.87 18.54
CA GLN A 322 19.93 7.30 19.77
C GLN A 322 19.21 6.02 20.19
N ASN A 323 17.90 5.94 19.96
CA ASN A 323 17.04 4.86 20.47
C ASN A 323 16.50 3.93 19.37
N HIS A 324 16.60 4.36 18.11
CA HIS A 324 16.10 3.69 16.91
C HIS A 324 17.10 3.93 15.75
N VAL A 325 16.65 3.89 14.49
CA VAL A 325 17.49 4.15 13.31
C VAL A 325 17.54 5.64 12.96
N ASP A 326 16.42 6.24 12.56
CA ASP A 326 16.33 7.65 12.21
C ASP A 326 14.86 8.13 12.25
N LEU A 327 14.59 9.42 12.04
CA LEU A 327 13.24 9.91 11.74
C LEU A 327 12.74 9.30 10.42
N VAL A 328 11.44 9.00 10.35
CA VAL A 328 10.85 8.36 9.18
C VAL A 328 11.01 9.18 7.91
N SER A 329 11.47 8.51 6.85
CA SER A 329 11.38 8.98 5.48
C SER A 329 10.14 8.40 4.81
N VAL A 330 9.41 9.22 4.05
CA VAL A 330 8.23 8.76 3.32
C VAL A 330 8.55 8.65 1.85
N THR A 331 8.91 7.44 1.43
CA THR A 331 9.46 7.17 0.10
C THR A 331 8.48 6.63 -0.92
N SER A 332 7.29 6.21 -0.47
CA SER A 332 6.23 5.66 -1.32
C SER A 332 4.85 5.89 -0.70
N GLU A 333 3.80 5.65 -1.47
CA GLU A 333 2.41 5.68 -0.98
C GLU A 333 2.18 4.66 0.13
N LYS A 334 2.85 3.51 0.04
CA LYS A 334 2.81 2.45 1.03
C LYS A 334 3.34 2.93 2.39
N VAL A 335 4.51 3.56 2.41
CA VAL A 335 5.07 4.17 3.63
C VAL A 335 4.17 5.31 4.13
N GLN A 336 3.64 6.13 3.23
CA GLN A 336 2.71 7.21 3.60
C GLN A 336 1.50 6.65 4.35
N ARG A 337 0.91 5.53 3.91
CA ARG A 337 -0.25 4.92 4.57
C ARG A 337 0.06 4.55 6.01
N TRP A 338 1.19 3.88 6.27
CA TRP A 338 1.59 3.54 7.65
C TRP A 338 1.87 4.78 8.49
N VAL A 339 2.54 5.79 7.91
CA VAL A 339 2.78 7.07 8.61
C VAL A 339 1.46 7.75 8.98
N ARG A 340 0.44 7.72 8.11
CA ARG A 340 -0.91 8.22 8.43
C ARG A 340 -1.57 7.44 9.56
N GLN A 341 -1.51 6.10 9.51
CA GLN A 341 -2.07 5.24 10.56
C GLN A 341 -1.42 5.51 11.92
N LYS A 342 -0.08 5.57 11.98
CA LYS A 342 0.64 5.89 13.23
C LYS A 342 0.38 7.33 13.68
N ALA A 343 0.28 8.29 12.75
CA ALA A 343 0.00 9.68 13.08
C ALA A 343 -1.38 9.86 13.72
N ALA A 344 -2.38 9.09 13.31
CA ALA A 344 -3.74 9.15 13.88
C ALA A 344 -3.76 8.80 15.39
N ASP A 345 -2.79 8.02 15.86
CA ASP A 345 -2.64 7.64 17.27
C ASP A 345 -1.85 8.66 18.12
N ALA A 346 -1.42 9.77 17.52
CA ALA A 346 -0.65 10.83 18.19
C ALA A 346 -1.53 11.76 19.02
N SER A 347 -0.97 12.31 20.10
CA SER A 347 -1.67 13.31 20.92
C SER A 347 -1.50 14.74 20.38
N THR A 348 -0.51 14.96 19.51
CA THR A 348 -0.25 16.24 18.87
C THR A 348 -0.94 16.30 17.50
N PRO A 349 -1.42 17.49 17.06
CA PRO A 349 -2.12 17.63 15.77
C PRO A 349 -1.27 17.30 14.55
N TYR A 350 0.05 17.29 14.73
CA TYR A 350 1.05 16.92 13.75
C TYR A 350 2.11 16.03 14.40
N VAL A 351 2.82 15.26 13.58
CA VAL A 351 3.95 14.41 14.00
C VAL A 351 5.17 14.67 13.12
N TRP A 352 6.34 14.79 13.73
CA TRP A 352 7.58 14.98 12.98
C TRP A 352 7.96 13.76 12.17
N MET A 353 8.54 14.05 10.99
CA MET A 353 9.18 13.12 10.07
C MET A 353 10.57 13.66 9.68
N GLY A 354 11.37 12.86 8.98
CA GLY A 354 12.75 13.20 8.61
C GLY A 354 12.89 14.24 7.51
N LEU A 355 11.81 14.93 7.13
CA LEU A 355 11.78 15.88 6.02
C LEU A 355 12.25 17.25 6.48
N ARG A 356 13.25 17.82 5.79
CA ARG A 356 13.85 19.11 6.12
C ARG A 356 14.08 19.95 4.89
N TYR A 357 13.92 21.26 5.01
CA TYR A 357 14.22 22.20 3.96
C TYR A 357 15.63 22.78 4.08
N SER A 358 16.38 22.81 2.97
CA SER A 358 17.66 23.53 2.87
C SER A 358 17.43 24.90 2.25
N CYS A 359 17.61 25.98 3.02
CA CYS A 359 17.53 27.34 2.50
C CYS A 359 18.65 27.64 1.48
N THR A 360 19.86 27.15 1.73
CA THR A 360 21.01 27.39 0.85
C THR A 360 20.84 26.72 -0.51
N LEU A 361 20.25 25.52 -0.52
CA LEU A 361 20.09 24.72 -1.75
C LEU A 361 18.68 24.81 -2.33
N ASN A 362 17.75 25.49 -1.64
CA ASN A 362 16.38 25.74 -2.06
C ASN A 362 15.56 24.46 -2.34
N PHE A 363 15.79 23.37 -1.58
CA PHE A 363 15.04 22.12 -1.73
C PHE A 363 14.75 21.38 -0.42
N TRP A 364 13.73 20.53 -0.45
CA TRP A 364 13.39 19.58 0.62
C TRP A 364 14.17 18.27 0.46
N PHE A 365 14.64 17.71 1.57
CA PHE A 365 15.33 16.43 1.58
C PHE A 365 15.04 15.63 2.83
N TRP A 366 15.18 14.31 2.72
CA TRP A 366 15.11 13.38 3.84
C TRP A 366 16.47 13.30 4.53
N VAL A 367 16.49 13.44 5.86
CA VAL A 367 17.75 13.42 6.63
C VAL A 367 18.37 12.04 6.78
N SER A 368 17.63 10.98 6.41
CA SER A 368 18.14 9.63 6.19
C SER A 368 19.04 9.53 4.95
N GLY A 369 18.94 10.48 4.02
CA GLY A 369 19.62 10.43 2.71
C GLY A 369 18.79 9.79 1.59
N ASP A 370 17.55 9.38 1.87
CA ASP A 370 16.67 8.81 0.85
C ASP A 370 16.38 9.81 -0.27
N SER A 371 16.62 9.39 -1.51
CA SER A 371 16.28 10.14 -2.71
C SER A 371 15.00 9.58 -3.32
N THR A 372 13.87 10.28 -3.15
CA THR A 372 12.56 9.90 -3.68
C THR A 372 11.84 11.11 -4.27
N CYS A 373 11.00 10.88 -5.28
CA CYS A 373 10.11 11.88 -5.85
C CYS A 373 8.71 11.86 -5.21
N TYR A 374 8.43 10.93 -4.29
CA TYR A 374 7.12 10.83 -3.64
C TYR A 374 6.85 12.08 -2.79
N GLN A 375 5.65 12.67 -2.94
CA GLN A 375 5.22 13.84 -2.17
C GLN A 375 3.73 13.76 -1.82
N SER A 376 3.37 14.19 -0.61
CA SER A 376 1.98 14.25 -0.16
C SER A 376 1.67 15.54 0.62
N TRP A 377 2.05 16.70 0.07
CA TRP A 377 1.80 18.02 0.64
C TRP A 377 0.31 18.39 0.70
N SER A 378 -0.04 19.20 1.71
CA SER A 378 -1.32 19.92 1.79
C SER A 378 -1.30 21.15 0.88
N THR A 379 -2.48 21.64 0.49
CA THR A 379 -2.61 22.83 -0.36
C THR A 379 -1.91 24.03 0.26
N GLY A 380 -1.03 24.71 -0.51
CA GLY A 380 -0.27 25.86 -0.04
C GLY A 380 0.99 25.52 0.79
N ASN A 381 1.29 24.24 0.99
CA ASN A 381 2.56 23.78 1.58
C ASN A 381 3.54 23.29 0.50
N GLY A 382 4.77 22.96 0.91
CA GLY A 382 5.80 22.41 0.01
C GLY A 382 6.65 23.47 -0.71
N THR A 383 6.17 24.72 -0.82
CA THR A 383 7.01 25.86 -1.21
C THR A 383 7.87 26.25 0.00
N GLY A 384 9.14 25.82 0.04
CA GLY A 384 10.00 26.17 1.18
C GLY A 384 10.20 27.69 1.24
N TRP A 385 9.86 28.29 2.39
CA TRP A 385 9.97 29.73 2.62
C TRP A 385 10.93 30.01 3.76
N CYS A 386 12.08 30.59 3.48
CA CYS A 386 13.00 31.02 4.54
C CYS A 386 12.56 32.39 5.02
N ARG A 387 12.19 32.53 6.29
CA ARG A 387 12.11 33.88 6.90
C ARG A 387 13.51 34.48 6.95
N ASP A 388 13.60 35.80 6.81
CA ASP A 388 14.84 36.57 6.99
C ASP A 388 15.48 36.39 8.39
N GLU A 389 14.78 35.72 9.32
CA GLU A 389 15.25 35.36 10.66
C GLU A 389 15.50 33.84 10.84
N GLY A 390 16.03 33.16 9.83
CA GLY A 390 16.59 31.80 10.03
C GLY A 390 15.59 30.70 10.36
N GLY A 391 14.30 30.91 10.12
CA GLY A 391 13.24 29.92 10.33
C GLY A 391 13.51 28.67 9.49
N ARG A 392 13.94 27.59 10.15
CA ARG A 392 14.20 26.32 9.49
C ARG A 392 12.87 25.56 9.37
N ASN A 393 12.45 25.35 8.13
CA ASN A 393 11.24 24.61 7.83
C ASN A 393 11.50 23.11 7.90
N THR A 394 10.66 22.43 8.67
CA THR A 394 10.67 20.98 8.83
C THR A 394 9.30 20.43 8.45
N GLY A 395 9.30 19.26 7.83
CA GLY A 395 8.07 18.59 7.42
C GLY A 395 7.44 17.84 8.57
N ALA A 396 6.12 17.93 8.69
CA ALA A 396 5.33 17.14 9.62
C ALA A 396 4.11 16.52 8.92
N GLN A 397 3.67 15.37 9.42
CA GLN A 397 2.45 14.70 9.00
C GLN A 397 1.28 15.19 9.87
N GLN A 398 0.16 15.58 9.26
CA GLN A 398 -1.09 15.81 9.98
C GLN A 398 -1.65 14.51 10.59
N ALA A 399 -2.05 14.57 11.86
CA ALA A 399 -2.73 13.46 12.55
C ALA A 399 -4.24 13.41 12.21
N GLY A 400 -4.85 14.55 11.85
CA GLY A 400 -6.29 14.71 11.58
C GLY A 400 -6.69 14.57 10.10
N ALA A 401 -7.89 15.07 9.76
CA ALA A 401 -8.68 14.67 8.57
C ALA A 401 -7.98 14.72 7.20
N GLU A 402 -7.14 15.71 6.90
CA GLU A 402 -6.48 15.78 5.59
C GLU A 402 -5.33 14.76 5.45
N GLN A 403 -4.69 14.38 6.57
CA GLN A 403 -3.56 13.46 6.61
C GLN A 403 -2.47 13.75 5.54
N LYS A 404 -2.20 15.04 5.28
CA LYS A 404 -1.17 15.54 4.36
C LYS A 404 0.05 16.10 5.11
N TRP A 405 1.11 16.39 4.35
CA TRP A 405 2.33 17.02 4.89
C TRP A 405 2.16 18.53 4.98
N VAL A 406 2.72 19.09 6.05
CA VAL A 406 2.78 20.53 6.30
C VAL A 406 4.22 20.95 6.61
N SER A 407 4.52 22.22 6.37
CA SER A 407 5.77 22.86 6.79
C SER A 407 5.54 23.57 8.11
N LEU A 408 6.34 23.25 9.12
CA LEU A 408 6.29 23.88 10.44
C LEU A 408 7.67 24.39 10.87
N SER A 409 7.70 25.27 11.86
CA SER A 409 8.94 25.71 12.50
C SER A 409 9.54 24.58 13.34
N GLU A 410 10.85 24.35 13.20
CA GLU A 410 11.59 23.30 13.91
C GLU A 410 11.48 23.37 15.44
N ASP A 411 11.18 24.56 15.99
CA ASP A 411 11.04 24.82 17.44
C ASP A 411 9.71 24.32 18.02
N THR A 412 8.76 23.91 17.17
CA THR A 412 7.49 23.36 17.62
C THR A 412 7.72 22.01 18.31
N LYS A 413 7.08 21.78 19.46
CA LYS A 413 7.16 20.49 20.15
C LYS A 413 6.02 19.57 19.73
N LEU A 414 6.35 18.48 19.06
CA LEU A 414 5.40 17.49 18.54
C LEU A 414 5.82 16.08 18.95
N ASN A 415 4.87 15.13 18.87
CA ASN A 415 5.21 13.71 18.75
C ASN A 415 5.95 13.47 17.43
N PHE A 416 6.57 12.32 17.28
CA PHE A 416 7.40 12.04 16.11
C PHE A 416 7.47 10.55 15.81
N ILE A 417 7.74 10.22 14.55
CA ILE A 417 7.79 8.83 14.07
C ILE A 417 9.24 8.48 13.71
N CYS A 418 9.76 7.43 14.36
CA CYS A 418 11.08 6.88 14.03
C CYS A 418 10.96 5.58 13.23
N ILE A 419 12.01 5.26 12.49
CA ILE A 419 12.25 3.93 11.90
C ILE A 419 12.97 3.08 12.95
N LYS A 420 12.49 1.86 13.20
CA LYS A 420 13.05 0.92 14.18
C LYS A 420 14.34 0.27 13.73
#